data_AF-A0A4Y9ZTX0-F1
#
_entry.id   AF-A0A4Y9ZTX0-F1
#
_cell.length_a   1.000
_cell.length_b   1.000
_cell.length_c   1.000
_cell.angle_alpha   90.00
_cell.angle_beta   90.00
_cell.angle_gamma   90.00
#
_symmetry.space_group_name_H-M   'P 1'
#
loop_
_entity.id
_entity.type
_entity.pdbx_description
1 polymer ?
#
loop_
_entity_poly.entity_id
_entity_poly.type
_entity_poly.pdbx_seq_one_letter_code
_entity_poly.pdbx_strand_id
1 'polypeptide(L)'
;MVIQAEQLVEQRKRKRQPEYTLTYRSLYRADGTVKFKLSRELSQIDISTENMLGLTEISVAATIHRASNKAQRSLVRPIDPQYLSHIESLEEFRYIFLQLVRCHRVVHVKTGSVHGDLNLNNLVFMRDEGGTPSSHLNDWDAAKLVPADETYRMPTTRRCAGTAPFVAIDLLCEDPPHLYRHGLESFLYVLIWCAIHLNLNGSEASRIKKVLEGWTHGTWGAVGSHKEKLFASKATKYRKSIYLAITPEFRPIQRWIQTLIYIFDDMESPDAWDEDTLNGTVTYEKFMAAIGENPRITLLDGQA
;
A
#
# COMPACT_ATOMS: atom_id res chain seq x y z
N MET A 1 19.53 13.20 14.11
CA MET A 1 18.77 13.43 15.37
C MET A 1 17.32 13.87 15.16
N VAL A 2 16.85 14.16 13.93
CA VAL A 2 15.54 14.80 13.70
C VAL A 2 14.38 13.78 13.58
N ILE A 3 14.58 12.63 12.91
CA ILE A 3 13.53 11.61 12.73
C ILE A 3 13.10 10.95 14.06
N GLN A 4 14.05 10.81 15.00
CA GLN A 4 13.80 10.16 16.28
C GLN A 4 12.88 11.00 17.19
N ALA A 5 12.94 12.33 17.06
CA ALA A 5 12.11 13.24 17.85
C ALA A 5 10.65 13.25 17.35
N GLU A 6 10.43 13.19 16.04
CA GLU A 6 9.08 13.16 15.46
C GLU A 6 8.37 11.82 15.72
N GLN A 7 9.10 10.70 15.67
CA GLN A 7 8.56 9.38 16.03
C GLN A 7 8.21 9.26 17.52
N LEU A 8 8.98 9.90 18.41
CA LEU A 8 8.72 9.91 19.86
C LEU A 8 7.54 10.81 20.25
N VAL A 9 7.30 11.91 19.53
CA VAL A 9 6.12 12.77 19.76
C VAL A 9 4.83 12.04 19.38
N GLU A 10 4.84 11.27 18.28
CA GLU A 10 3.69 10.47 17.85
C GLU A 10 3.41 9.30 18.81
N GLN A 11 4.46 8.70 19.40
CA GLN A 11 4.30 7.68 20.45
C GLN A 11 3.77 8.26 21.78
N ARG A 12 4.13 9.49 22.15
CA ARG A 12 3.68 10.11 23.41
C ARG A 12 2.22 10.56 23.38
N LYS A 13 1.64 10.83 22.20
CA LYS A 13 0.20 11.08 22.05
C LYS A 13 -0.66 9.82 22.27
N ARG A 14 -0.08 8.61 22.28
CA ARG A 14 -0.81 7.33 22.48
C ARG A 14 -1.08 6.97 23.95
N LYS A 15 -0.61 7.76 24.94
CA LYS A 15 -0.76 7.44 26.38
C LYS A 15 -1.91 8.14 27.11
N ARG A 16 -2.82 8.81 26.41
CA ARG A 16 -4.08 9.29 26.99
C ARG A 16 -5.21 9.08 25.98
N GLN A 17 -5.93 7.98 26.09
CA GLN A 17 -7.24 7.83 25.47
C GLN A 17 -8.29 7.57 26.56
N PRO A 18 -9.41 8.30 26.59
CA PRO A 18 -10.64 7.82 27.18
C PRO A 18 -11.24 6.69 26.31
N GLU A 19 -12.09 5.85 26.91
CA GLU A 19 -12.87 4.83 26.20
C GLU A 19 -13.76 5.47 25.10
N TYR A 20 -13.88 4.77 23.95
CA TYR A 20 -14.62 5.07 22.69
C TYR A 20 -14.15 6.30 21.84
N THR A 21 -14.17 6.38 20.49
CA THR A 21 -14.79 5.66 19.35
C THR A 21 -13.85 5.68 18.14
N LEU A 22 -13.86 4.63 17.31
CA LEU A 22 -13.07 4.47 16.08
C LEU A 22 -13.55 5.39 14.94
N THR A 23 -12.64 6.18 14.37
CA THR A 23 -12.90 7.08 13.23
C THR A 23 -12.45 6.39 11.94
N TYR A 24 -13.36 5.87 11.10
CA TYR A 24 -12.97 5.17 9.87
C TYR A 24 -12.32 6.11 8.84
N ARG A 25 -11.07 5.79 8.47
CA ARG A 25 -10.41 6.20 7.23
C ARG A 25 -10.89 5.28 6.10
N SER A 26 -10.86 5.75 4.85
CA SER A 26 -11.39 5.02 3.69
C SER A 26 -10.80 3.60 3.55
N LEU A 27 -11.67 2.59 3.41
CA LEU A 27 -11.32 1.18 3.22
C LEU A 27 -11.57 0.79 1.76
N TYR A 28 -10.53 0.33 1.07
CA TYR A 28 -10.66 -0.19 -0.29
C TYR A 28 -10.47 -1.69 -0.29
N ARG A 29 -11.42 -2.42 -0.86
CA ARG A 29 -11.39 -3.88 -0.98
C ARG A 29 -10.75 -4.32 -2.29
N ALA A 30 -10.18 -5.52 -2.27
CA ALA A 30 -9.71 -6.17 -3.48
C ALA A 30 -10.83 -6.46 -4.50
N ASP A 31 -12.10 -6.53 -4.08
CA ASP A 31 -13.26 -6.60 -4.97
C ASP A 31 -13.59 -5.26 -5.66
N GLY A 32 -12.77 -4.23 -5.47
CA GLY A 32 -12.98 -2.89 -6.02
C GLY A 32 -14.05 -2.08 -5.30
N THR A 33 -14.63 -2.61 -4.21
CA THR A 33 -15.59 -1.89 -3.39
C THR A 33 -14.87 -0.92 -2.48
N VAL A 34 -15.28 0.34 -2.54
CA VAL A 34 -14.84 1.37 -1.61
C VAL A 34 -15.88 1.50 -0.50
N LYS A 35 -15.50 1.21 0.74
CA LYS A 35 -16.31 1.59 1.89
C LYS A 35 -15.89 2.98 2.33
N PHE A 36 -16.60 3.97 1.81
CA PHE A 36 -16.49 5.34 2.29
C PHE A 36 -17.15 5.50 3.65
N LYS A 37 -16.53 6.29 4.52
CA LYS A 37 -17.26 6.96 5.58
C LYS A 37 -18.10 8.05 4.92
N LEU A 38 -19.39 7.79 4.73
CA LEU A 38 -20.30 8.80 4.19
C LEU A 38 -20.53 9.87 5.27
N SER A 39 -19.81 10.99 5.16
CA SER A 39 -20.28 12.27 5.70
C SER A 39 -20.82 13.08 4.54
N ARG A 40 -22.07 12.81 4.16
CA ARG A 40 -22.88 13.76 3.39
C ARG A 40 -24.18 13.96 4.15
N GLU A 41 -24.43 15.21 4.52
CA GLU A 41 -25.67 15.70 5.11
C GLU A 41 -26.84 15.24 4.23
N LEU A 42 -27.84 14.58 4.83
CA LEU A 42 -29.10 14.28 4.17
C LEU A 42 -30.22 15.05 4.89
N SER A 43 -30.87 15.90 4.11
CA SER A 43 -32.21 16.39 4.38
C SER A 43 -33.15 15.18 4.51
N GLN A 44 -34.03 15.27 5.52
CA GLN A 44 -34.98 14.23 5.92
C GLN A 44 -35.66 13.56 4.73
N ILE A 45 -35.54 12.23 4.66
CA ILE A 45 -36.56 11.37 4.05
C ILE A 45 -36.71 10.15 4.97
N ASP A 46 -37.91 9.97 5.51
CA ASP A 46 -38.31 8.74 6.21
C ASP A 46 -38.41 7.60 5.21
N ILE A 47 -37.68 6.51 5.43
CA ILE A 47 -37.85 5.27 4.64
C ILE A 47 -37.85 4.08 5.61
N SER A 48 -38.90 3.27 5.53
CA SER A 48 -39.14 2.08 6.36
C SER A 48 -38.22 0.92 5.99
N THR A 49 -38.05 0.02 6.94
CA THR A 49 -36.99 -1.00 7.05
C THR A 49 -37.21 -2.29 6.25
N GLU A 50 -37.66 -2.22 5.00
CA GLU A 50 -37.78 -3.41 4.16
C GLU A 50 -36.96 -3.27 2.87
N ASN A 51 -35.85 -4.03 2.82
CA ASN A 51 -34.99 -4.39 1.69
C ASN A 51 -33.50 -4.12 1.98
N MET A 52 -32.95 -4.90 2.91
CA MET A 52 -31.55 -4.93 3.32
C MET A 52 -30.76 -6.01 2.54
N LEU A 53 -31.04 -6.20 1.25
CA LEU A 53 -30.34 -7.14 0.38
C LEU A 53 -30.33 -6.58 -1.05
N GLY A 54 -29.16 -6.14 -1.50
CA GLY A 54 -28.92 -5.70 -2.88
C GLY A 54 -28.34 -4.30 -2.91
N LEU A 55 -27.02 -4.19 -2.98
CA LEU A 55 -26.36 -2.95 -3.38
C LEU A 55 -25.38 -3.25 -4.51
N THR A 56 -25.96 -3.35 -5.71
CA THR A 56 -25.30 -3.04 -6.98
C THR A 56 -25.17 -1.53 -7.13
N GLU A 57 -23.98 -1.10 -7.56
CA GLU A 57 -23.62 0.20 -8.17
C GLU A 57 -23.98 1.50 -7.42
N ILE A 58 -22.95 2.28 -7.08
CA ILE A 58 -23.12 3.71 -6.79
C ILE A 58 -22.20 4.53 -7.69
N SER A 59 -22.86 5.25 -8.60
CA SER A 59 -22.37 6.34 -9.43
C SER A 59 -21.87 7.53 -8.59
N VAL A 60 -20.74 8.11 -8.96
CA VAL A 60 -20.15 9.29 -8.29
C VAL A 60 -20.67 10.56 -8.96
N ALA A 61 -21.63 11.24 -8.32
CA ALA A 61 -22.03 12.60 -8.71
C ALA A 61 -21.59 13.64 -7.66
N ALA A 62 -20.85 14.64 -8.14
CA ALA A 62 -20.34 15.77 -7.37
C ALA A 62 -21.36 16.92 -7.31
N THR A 63 -21.77 17.35 -6.12
CA THR A 63 -22.31 18.71 -5.91
C THR A 63 -22.06 19.15 -4.47
N ILE A 64 -21.64 20.41 -4.31
CA ILE A 64 -21.29 21.10 -3.06
C ILE A 64 -22.46 22.01 -2.66
N HIS A 65 -22.92 21.99 -1.39
CA HIS A 65 -23.65 23.12 -0.78
C HIS A 65 -23.50 23.15 0.76
N ARG A 66 -23.73 24.35 1.35
CA ARG A 66 -23.37 24.84 2.70
C ARG A 66 -24.29 24.38 3.86
N ALA A 67 -23.64 24.06 4.99
CA ALA A 67 -23.97 24.28 6.43
C ALA A 67 -25.18 23.60 7.11
N SER A 68 -24.96 22.83 8.20
CA SER A 68 -25.30 23.18 9.61
C SER A 68 -25.18 21.97 10.59
N ASN A 69 -24.69 22.23 11.80
CA ASN A 69 -24.43 21.27 12.89
C ASN A 69 -25.61 20.32 13.23
N LYS A 70 -25.51 19.02 12.90
CA LYS A 70 -26.35 17.94 13.48
C LYS A 70 -25.58 16.62 13.66
N ALA A 71 -25.87 15.91 14.75
CA ALA A 71 -25.18 14.71 15.20
C ALA A 71 -25.38 13.49 14.27
N GLN A 72 -24.28 12.84 13.90
CA GLN A 72 -24.20 11.68 13.01
C GLN A 72 -24.51 10.38 13.79
N ARG A 73 -25.56 9.64 13.42
CA ARG A 73 -25.78 8.26 13.91
C ARG A 73 -25.09 7.30 12.95
N SER A 74 -24.00 6.68 13.40
CA SER A 74 -23.26 5.67 12.64
C SER A 74 -23.60 4.28 13.16
N LEU A 75 -23.99 3.37 12.28
CA LEU A 75 -24.13 1.95 12.62
C LEU A 75 -22.71 1.35 12.60
N VAL A 76 -22.14 1.17 13.79
CA VAL A 76 -20.79 0.62 13.95
C VAL A 76 -20.91 -0.90 14.08
N ARG A 77 -20.62 -1.62 13.00
CA ARG A 77 -20.33 -3.05 13.13
C ARG A 77 -18.91 -3.18 13.68
N PRO A 78 -18.69 -3.89 14.80
CA PRO A 78 -17.34 -4.20 15.23
C PRO A 78 -16.66 -4.98 14.10
N ILE A 79 -15.56 -4.42 13.59
CA ILE A 79 -14.64 -5.12 12.71
C ILE A 79 -13.41 -5.46 13.53
N ASP A 80 -12.84 -6.63 13.28
CA ASP A 80 -11.56 -7.04 13.86
C ASP A 80 -10.50 -7.00 12.74
N PRO A 81 -9.89 -5.83 12.47
CA PRO A 81 -8.89 -5.72 11.43
C PRO A 81 -7.62 -6.46 11.84
N GLN A 82 -7.17 -7.36 10.99
CA GLN A 82 -5.91 -8.07 11.14
C GLN A 82 -4.84 -7.44 10.23
N TYR A 83 -3.59 -7.62 10.62
CA TYR A 83 -2.41 -7.08 9.94
C TYR A 83 -1.53 -8.22 9.45
N LEU A 84 -0.61 -7.93 8.51
CA LEU A 84 0.28 -8.95 7.95
C LEU A 84 1.06 -9.76 9.01
N SER A 85 1.34 -9.18 10.19
CA SER A 85 1.98 -9.85 11.31
C SER A 85 1.14 -10.97 11.96
N HIS A 86 -0.18 -10.97 11.78
CA HIS A 86 -1.13 -11.96 12.29
C HIS A 86 -1.29 -13.17 11.36
N ILE A 87 -0.60 -13.19 10.22
CA ILE A 87 -0.70 -14.28 9.26
C ILE A 87 0.07 -15.49 9.79
N GLU A 88 -0.53 -16.68 9.66
CA GLU A 88 0.00 -17.93 10.22
C GLU A 88 0.43 -18.94 9.16
N SER A 89 0.29 -18.61 7.87
CA SER A 89 0.77 -19.48 6.79
C SER A 89 1.27 -18.71 5.58
N LEU A 90 2.19 -19.31 4.84
CA LEU A 90 2.77 -18.70 3.65
C LEU A 90 1.73 -18.59 2.52
N GLU A 91 0.83 -19.56 2.43
CA GLU A 91 -0.25 -19.59 1.44
C GLU A 91 -1.23 -18.44 1.67
N GLU A 92 -1.60 -18.22 2.93
CA GLU A 92 -2.42 -17.08 3.31
C GLU A 92 -1.71 -15.75 3.06
N PHE A 93 -0.42 -15.65 3.40
CA PHE A 93 0.37 -14.46 3.08
C PHE A 93 0.35 -14.16 1.58
N ARG A 94 0.60 -15.16 0.74
CA ARG A 94 0.57 -15.01 -0.73
C ARG A 94 -0.78 -14.51 -1.19
N TYR A 95 -1.86 -15.16 -0.74
CA TYR A 95 -3.22 -14.76 -1.08
C TYR A 95 -3.49 -13.29 -0.69
N ILE A 96 -3.21 -12.92 0.55
CA ILE A 96 -3.46 -11.57 1.07
C ILE A 96 -2.63 -10.53 0.34
N PHE A 97 -1.33 -10.79 0.12
CA PHE A 97 -0.43 -9.91 -0.60
C PHE A 97 -0.90 -9.65 -2.03
N LEU A 98 -1.29 -10.71 -2.76
CA LEU A 98 -1.80 -10.58 -4.12
C LEU A 98 -3.11 -9.77 -4.18
N GLN A 99 -4.00 -9.97 -3.22
CA GLN A 99 -5.23 -9.18 -3.12
C GLN A 99 -4.94 -7.70 -2.85
N LEU A 100 -3.93 -7.36 -2.06
CA LEU A 100 -3.51 -5.97 -1.81
C LEU A 100 -2.96 -5.31 -3.07
N VAL A 101 -2.08 -6.01 -3.82
CA VAL A 101 -1.53 -5.49 -5.09
C VAL A 101 -2.65 -5.30 -6.12
N ARG A 102 -3.59 -6.25 -6.24
CA ARG A 102 -4.79 -6.15 -7.09
C ARG A 102 -5.69 -4.99 -6.68
N CYS A 103 -5.93 -4.81 -5.37
CA CYS A 103 -6.69 -3.68 -4.85
C CYS A 103 -6.07 -2.35 -5.30
N HIS A 104 -4.75 -2.20 -5.19
CA HIS A 104 -4.05 -1.01 -5.65
C HIS A 104 -4.22 -0.77 -7.16
N ARG A 105 -4.14 -1.83 -7.98
CA ARG A 105 -4.40 -1.76 -9.43
C ARG A 105 -5.82 -1.30 -9.75
N VAL A 106 -6.83 -1.88 -9.10
CA VAL A 106 -8.23 -1.53 -9.33
C VAL A 106 -8.48 -0.06 -9.04
N VAL A 107 -7.96 0.45 -7.92
CA VAL A 107 -8.12 1.88 -7.58
C VAL A 107 -7.43 2.75 -8.62
N HIS A 108 -6.18 2.43 -8.97
CA HIS A 108 -5.45 3.18 -9.98
C HIS A 108 -6.18 3.24 -11.33
N VAL A 109 -6.69 2.11 -11.83
CA VAL A 109 -7.42 2.08 -13.11
C VAL A 109 -8.74 2.84 -13.03
N LYS A 110 -9.49 2.72 -11.92
CA LYS A 110 -10.81 3.35 -11.78
C LYS A 110 -10.77 4.83 -11.44
N THR A 111 -9.73 5.30 -10.75
CA THR A 111 -9.68 6.67 -10.22
C THR A 111 -8.46 7.46 -10.67
N GLY A 112 -7.52 6.84 -11.39
CA GLY A 112 -6.23 7.46 -11.71
C GLY A 112 -5.35 7.73 -10.49
N SER A 113 -5.65 7.14 -9.32
CA SER A 113 -4.97 7.48 -8.06
C SER A 113 -4.01 6.39 -7.59
N VAL A 114 -2.96 6.80 -6.90
CA VAL A 114 -2.04 5.93 -6.16
C VAL A 114 -2.08 6.28 -4.67
N HIS A 115 -1.82 5.31 -3.80
CA HIS A 115 -2.12 5.43 -2.36
C HIS A 115 -1.29 6.49 -1.62
N GLY A 116 -0.04 6.71 -2.01
CA GLY A 116 0.84 7.73 -1.41
C GLY A 116 1.47 7.39 -0.05
N ASP A 117 0.99 6.37 0.68
CA ASP A 117 1.59 5.91 1.95
C ASP A 117 1.33 4.41 2.20
N LEU A 118 1.90 3.55 1.34
CA LEU A 118 1.87 2.11 1.57
C LEU A 118 2.83 1.75 2.71
N ASN A 119 2.30 1.28 3.83
CA ASN A 119 3.05 0.77 4.97
C ASN A 119 2.25 -0.34 5.67
N LEU A 120 2.90 -1.13 6.54
CA LEU A 120 2.27 -2.32 7.15
C LEU A 120 0.97 -2.04 7.92
N ASN A 121 0.78 -0.82 8.47
CA ASN A 121 -0.44 -0.49 9.21
C ASN A 121 -1.63 -0.20 8.27
N ASN A 122 -1.34 0.16 7.03
CA ASN A 122 -2.34 0.45 5.99
C ASN A 122 -2.70 -0.81 5.18
N LEU A 123 -1.94 -1.90 5.35
CA LEU A 123 -2.20 -3.21 4.76
C LEU A 123 -2.96 -4.09 5.75
N VAL A 124 -4.28 -4.04 5.69
CA VAL A 124 -5.13 -4.79 6.62
C VAL A 124 -5.90 -5.88 5.88
N PHE A 125 -6.37 -6.87 6.62
CA PHE A 125 -7.33 -7.83 6.12
C PHE A 125 -8.37 -8.13 7.20
N MET A 126 -9.51 -8.67 6.79
CA MET A 126 -10.55 -9.16 7.68
C MET A 126 -10.84 -10.61 7.33
N ARG A 127 -11.31 -11.39 8.29
CA ARG A 127 -11.83 -12.73 8.05
C ARG A 127 -13.36 -12.67 8.06
N ASP A 128 -13.98 -13.38 7.14
CA ASP A 128 -15.42 -13.63 7.24
C ASP A 128 -15.73 -14.71 8.29
N GLU A 129 -17.01 -15.03 8.46
CA GLU A 129 -17.46 -16.07 9.40
C GLU A 129 -16.91 -17.46 9.05
N GLY A 130 -16.51 -17.68 7.80
CA GLY A 130 -15.85 -18.90 7.33
C GLY A 130 -14.33 -18.88 7.46
N GLY A 131 -13.74 -17.80 7.99
CA GLY A 131 -12.29 -17.64 8.14
C GLY A 131 -11.57 -17.18 6.87
N THR A 132 -12.29 -16.93 5.77
CA THR A 132 -11.71 -16.52 4.49
C THR A 132 -11.18 -15.09 4.58
N PRO A 133 -9.89 -14.83 4.28
CA PRO A 133 -9.34 -13.50 4.35
C PRO A 133 -9.84 -12.61 3.20
N SER A 134 -10.13 -11.36 3.50
CA SER A 134 -10.48 -10.30 2.56
C SER A 134 -9.54 -9.13 2.82
N SER A 135 -8.68 -8.80 1.85
CA SER A 135 -7.66 -7.74 2.01
C SER A 135 -8.21 -6.35 1.72
N HIS A 136 -7.68 -5.37 2.45
CA HIS A 136 -8.03 -3.97 2.31
C HIS A 136 -6.82 -3.04 2.39
N LEU A 137 -6.84 -2.00 1.55
CA LEU A 137 -5.94 -0.85 1.66
C LEU A 137 -6.64 0.27 2.42
N ASN A 138 -6.06 0.65 3.55
CA ASN A 138 -6.53 1.69 4.45
C ASN A 138 -5.79 3.01 4.24
N ASP A 139 -6.43 4.13 4.61
CA ASP A 139 -5.78 5.44 4.72
C ASP A 139 -5.34 6.04 3.36
N TRP A 140 -6.33 6.34 2.53
CA TRP A 140 -6.11 7.01 1.25
C TRP A 140 -6.07 8.54 1.37
N ASP A 141 -5.98 9.08 2.59
CA ASP A 141 -5.90 10.52 2.83
C ASP A 141 -4.63 11.14 2.20
N ALA A 142 -3.59 10.32 2.01
CA ALA A 142 -2.34 10.67 1.33
C ALA A 142 -2.34 10.38 -0.18
N ALA A 143 -3.46 9.90 -0.75
CA ALA A 143 -3.52 9.49 -2.14
C ALA A 143 -3.19 10.64 -3.11
N LYS A 144 -2.52 10.29 -4.21
CA LYS A 144 -2.10 11.21 -5.25
C LYS A 144 -2.77 10.83 -6.56
N LEU A 145 -3.27 11.81 -7.28
CA LEU A 145 -3.69 11.62 -8.66
C LEU A 145 -2.43 11.49 -9.52
N VAL A 146 -2.37 10.45 -10.35
CA VAL A 146 -1.34 10.31 -11.37
C VAL A 146 -1.76 11.24 -12.53
N PRO A 147 -0.98 12.26 -12.87
CA PRO A 147 -1.31 13.16 -13.97
C PRO A 147 -1.43 12.37 -15.27
N ALA A 148 -2.46 12.65 -16.08
CA ALA A 148 -2.60 12.04 -17.41
C ALA A 148 -1.68 12.70 -18.46
N ASP A 149 -1.13 13.89 -18.16
CA ASP A 149 -0.24 14.67 -19.02
C ASP A 149 0.92 15.26 -18.21
N GLU A 150 2.13 15.27 -18.81
CA GLU A 150 3.39 15.79 -18.25
C GLU A 150 3.38 17.29 -17.87
N THR A 151 2.32 18.02 -18.23
CA THR A 151 2.23 19.48 -18.03
C THR A 151 1.77 19.90 -16.64
N TYR A 152 1.29 18.95 -15.81
CA TYR A 152 0.76 19.25 -14.48
C TYR A 152 1.86 19.30 -13.40
N ARG A 153 2.65 20.38 -13.38
CA ARG A 153 3.55 20.69 -12.27
C ARG A 153 2.80 21.42 -11.16
N MET A 154 2.31 20.68 -10.18
CA MET A 154 1.84 21.29 -8.92
C MET A 154 3.01 21.95 -8.17
N PRO A 155 2.80 23.07 -7.47
CA PRO A 155 3.83 23.67 -6.63
C PRO A 155 4.10 22.73 -5.45
N THR A 156 5.28 22.12 -5.41
CA THR A 156 5.66 21.13 -4.40
C THR A 156 6.07 21.83 -3.10
N THR A 157 5.28 21.66 -2.04
CA THR A 157 5.78 21.88 -0.68
C THR A 157 6.69 20.70 -0.33
N ARG A 158 8.01 20.93 -0.38
CA ARG A 158 9.11 20.00 -0.09
C ARG A 158 8.92 19.17 1.19
N ARG A 159 8.17 18.07 1.12
CA ARG A 159 8.09 17.09 2.22
C ARG A 159 8.02 15.69 1.62
N CYS A 160 9.11 14.94 1.73
CA CYS A 160 9.07 13.48 1.62
C CYS A 160 8.07 12.98 2.67
N ALA A 161 6.93 12.49 2.20
CA ALA A 161 5.88 11.91 3.03
C ALA A 161 5.93 10.38 2.92
N GLY A 162 5.53 9.70 3.99
CA GLY A 162 5.42 8.24 4.02
C GLY A 162 6.36 7.56 5.01
N THR A 163 6.29 6.24 5.06
CA THR A 163 7.07 5.42 6.01
C THR A 163 8.37 4.94 5.36
N ALA A 164 9.52 5.49 5.79
CA ALA A 164 10.83 5.38 5.09
C ALA A 164 11.20 4.00 4.50
N PRO A 165 11.00 2.85 5.19
CA PRO A 165 11.29 1.54 4.62
C PRO A 165 10.50 1.19 3.37
N PHE A 166 9.31 1.78 3.19
CA PHE A 166 8.35 1.42 2.14
C PHE A 166 8.22 2.48 1.04
N VAL A 167 8.79 3.67 1.21
CA VAL A 167 8.77 4.73 0.19
C VAL A 167 9.71 4.39 -0.98
N ALA A 168 9.25 4.58 -2.23
CA ALA A 168 10.04 4.40 -3.45
C ALA A 168 11.29 5.31 -3.48
N ILE A 169 12.37 4.88 -4.13
CA ILE A 169 13.66 5.60 -4.15
C ILE A 169 13.48 7.04 -4.63
N ASP A 170 12.76 7.25 -5.73
CA ASP A 170 12.55 8.58 -6.32
C ASP A 170 11.81 9.55 -5.39
N LEU A 171 10.97 9.00 -4.49
CA LEU A 171 10.19 9.76 -3.51
C LEU A 171 10.99 10.08 -2.22
N LEU A 172 12.21 9.55 -2.07
CA LEU A 172 13.06 9.77 -0.89
C LEU A 172 13.93 11.03 -1.02
N CYS A 173 14.24 11.50 -2.22
CA CYS A 173 15.11 12.65 -2.42
C CYS A 173 14.34 13.92 -2.77
N GLU A 174 13.28 13.76 -3.55
CA GLU A 174 12.44 14.85 -4.06
C GLU A 174 10.94 14.49 -3.85
N ASP A 175 10.05 15.41 -4.22
CA ASP A 175 8.60 15.16 -4.29
C ASP A 175 8.17 15.20 -5.77
N PRO A 176 8.64 14.25 -6.60
CA PRO A 176 8.25 14.20 -8.00
C PRO A 176 6.77 13.81 -8.12
N PRO A 177 6.16 13.94 -9.32
CA PRO A 177 4.87 13.33 -9.59
C PRO A 177 4.87 11.85 -9.16
N HIS A 178 3.86 11.46 -8.39
CA HIS A 178 3.72 10.07 -7.98
C HIS A 178 3.22 9.24 -9.15
N LEU A 179 3.94 8.17 -9.47
CA LEU A 179 3.67 7.27 -10.58
C LEU A 179 3.20 5.92 -10.06
N TYR A 180 2.48 5.16 -10.89
CA TYR A 180 1.98 3.84 -10.48
C TYR A 180 3.11 2.87 -10.08
N ARG A 181 4.25 2.94 -10.77
CA ARG A 181 5.45 2.14 -10.47
C ARG A 181 5.98 2.36 -9.05
N HIS A 182 5.82 3.55 -8.47
CA HIS A 182 6.26 3.81 -7.09
C HIS A 182 5.48 2.96 -6.09
N GLY A 183 4.18 2.74 -6.34
CA GLY A 183 3.37 1.82 -5.55
C GLY A 183 3.85 0.37 -5.67
N LEU A 184 4.23 -0.08 -6.87
CA LEU A 184 4.80 -1.42 -7.08
C LEU A 184 6.15 -1.60 -6.37
N GLU A 185 6.99 -0.56 -6.39
CA GLU A 185 8.26 -0.54 -5.66
C GLU A 185 8.03 -0.63 -4.14
N SER A 186 7.04 0.10 -3.62
CA SER A 186 6.60 -0.01 -2.22
C SER A 186 6.15 -1.44 -1.87
N PHE A 187 5.41 -2.12 -2.75
CA PHE A 187 5.02 -3.52 -2.55
C PHE A 187 6.22 -4.48 -2.54
N LEU A 188 7.25 -4.24 -3.35
CA LEU A 188 8.51 -4.99 -3.26
C LEU A 188 9.17 -4.80 -1.89
N TYR A 189 9.23 -3.57 -1.37
CA TYR A 189 9.78 -3.31 -0.05
C TYR A 189 8.97 -3.95 1.08
N VAL A 190 7.64 -3.93 0.99
CA VAL A 190 6.76 -4.65 1.91
C VAL A 190 7.03 -6.15 1.87
N LEU A 191 7.17 -6.74 0.68
CA LEU A 191 7.46 -8.16 0.51
C LEU A 191 8.79 -8.56 1.16
N ILE A 192 9.85 -7.79 0.91
CA ILE A 192 11.18 -7.99 1.50
C ILE A 192 11.12 -7.84 3.03
N TRP A 193 10.42 -6.81 3.52
CA TRP A 193 10.27 -6.58 4.94
C TRP A 193 9.58 -7.76 5.64
N CYS A 194 8.46 -8.22 5.08
CA CYS A 194 7.69 -9.33 5.61
C CYS A 194 8.53 -10.62 5.60
N ALA A 195 9.21 -10.92 4.51
CA ALA A 195 10.03 -12.12 4.37
C ALA A 195 11.21 -12.19 5.37
N ILE A 196 11.66 -11.05 5.90
CA ILE A 196 12.79 -10.97 6.83
C ILE A 196 12.33 -10.91 8.30
N HIS A 197 11.13 -10.39 8.56
CA HIS A 197 10.68 -10.11 9.92
C HIS A 197 9.49 -10.94 10.38
N LEU A 198 8.71 -11.57 9.50
CA LEU A 198 7.56 -12.37 9.91
C LEU A 198 7.93 -13.85 10.03
N ASN A 199 7.41 -14.51 11.08
CA ASN A 199 7.67 -15.93 11.35
C ASN A 199 6.46 -16.83 11.01
N LEU A 200 5.38 -16.29 10.45
CA LEU A 200 4.14 -17.01 10.10
C LEU A 200 3.56 -17.86 11.24
N ASN A 201 3.56 -17.31 12.45
CA ASN A 201 2.97 -17.91 13.65
C ASN A 201 2.31 -16.84 14.52
N GLY A 202 1.84 -15.76 13.89
CA GLY A 202 1.34 -14.57 14.58
C GLY A 202 2.42 -13.73 15.26
N SER A 203 3.71 -14.01 15.03
CA SER A 203 4.82 -13.24 15.58
C SER A 203 5.73 -12.63 14.52
N GLU A 204 6.40 -11.55 14.92
CA GLU A 204 7.43 -10.87 14.16
C GLU A 204 8.74 -10.79 14.94
N ALA A 205 9.85 -10.56 14.23
CA ALA A 205 11.15 -10.35 14.82
C ALA A 205 11.12 -9.12 15.74
N SER A 206 11.57 -9.30 16.98
CA SER A 206 11.55 -8.25 18.01
C SER A 206 12.40 -7.02 17.70
N ARG A 207 13.29 -7.11 16.70
CA ARG A 207 14.15 -6.02 16.23
C ARG A 207 14.29 -6.08 14.73
N ILE A 208 14.47 -4.90 14.13
CA ILE A 208 14.82 -4.74 12.73
C ILE A 208 16.15 -5.46 12.49
N LYS A 209 16.19 -6.34 11.49
CA LYS A 209 17.43 -7.05 11.13
C LYS A 209 18.43 -6.07 10.52
N LYS A 210 19.71 -6.20 10.90
CA LYS A 210 20.82 -5.32 10.47
C LYS A 210 20.87 -5.03 8.97
N VAL A 211 20.50 -6.00 8.13
CA VAL A 211 20.50 -5.86 6.67
C VAL A 211 19.53 -4.78 6.17
N LEU A 212 18.46 -4.48 6.92
CA LEU A 212 17.45 -3.46 6.62
C LEU A 212 17.52 -2.23 7.54
N GLU A 213 18.45 -2.15 8.50
CA GLU A 213 18.57 -0.97 9.38
C GLU A 213 18.83 0.33 8.59
N GLY A 214 19.55 0.24 7.47
CA GLY A 214 19.79 1.37 6.57
C GLY A 214 18.56 1.83 5.80
N TRP A 215 17.47 1.05 5.79
CA TRP A 215 16.20 1.45 5.18
C TRP A 215 15.29 2.21 6.15
N THR A 216 15.63 2.19 7.45
CA THR A 216 14.76 2.70 8.53
C THR A 216 15.35 3.92 9.21
N HIS A 217 16.67 4.01 9.29
CA HIS A 217 17.39 5.06 10.03
C HIS A 217 18.31 5.86 9.10
N GLY A 218 18.48 7.15 9.40
CA GLY A 218 19.33 8.06 8.62
C GLY A 218 18.51 9.18 7.97
N THR A 219 19.12 9.99 7.11
CA THR A 219 18.37 10.95 6.28
C THR A 219 17.63 10.23 5.17
N TRP A 220 16.62 10.86 4.56
CA TRP A 220 15.90 10.29 3.43
C TRP A 220 16.84 9.89 2.27
N GLY A 221 17.78 10.77 1.91
CA GLY A 221 18.81 10.45 0.94
C GLY A 221 19.70 9.26 1.35
N ALA A 222 20.02 9.11 2.64
CA ALA A 222 20.75 7.94 3.11
C ALA A 222 19.94 6.65 2.98
N VAL A 223 18.63 6.69 3.25
CA VAL A 223 17.72 5.56 3.02
C VAL A 223 17.67 5.21 1.53
N GLY A 224 17.56 6.22 0.65
CA GLY A 224 17.60 6.06 -0.81
C GLY A 224 18.88 5.36 -1.25
N SER A 225 20.05 5.86 -0.85
CA SER A 225 21.34 5.24 -1.17
C SER A 225 21.51 3.82 -0.62
N HIS A 226 20.79 3.43 0.43
CA HIS A 226 20.79 2.03 0.89
C HIS A 226 19.89 1.14 0.03
N LYS A 227 18.77 1.66 -0.46
CA LYS A 227 17.86 0.94 -1.37
C LYS A 227 18.43 0.81 -2.77
N GLU A 228 19.10 1.84 -3.30
CA GLU A 228 19.80 1.79 -4.60
C GLU A 228 20.82 0.64 -4.68
N LYS A 229 21.46 0.29 -3.56
CA LYS A 229 22.36 -0.88 -3.48
C LYS A 229 21.65 -2.19 -3.83
N LEU A 230 20.32 -2.28 -3.75
CA LEU A 230 19.54 -3.43 -4.17
C LEU A 230 19.58 -3.61 -5.69
N PHE A 231 19.53 -2.51 -6.43
CA PHE A 231 19.41 -2.45 -7.90
C PHE A 231 20.75 -2.14 -8.58
N ALA A 232 21.85 -1.98 -7.85
CA ALA A 232 23.16 -1.78 -8.49
C ALA A 232 23.65 -3.06 -9.22
N SER A 233 24.25 -2.90 -10.41
CA SER A 233 24.78 -4.01 -11.22
C SER A 233 25.78 -4.94 -10.50
N LYS A 234 26.47 -4.44 -9.45
CA LYS A 234 27.41 -5.19 -8.61
C LYS A 234 26.85 -5.56 -7.22
N ALA A 235 25.53 -5.55 -7.06
CA ALA A 235 24.83 -5.77 -5.78
C ALA A 235 24.82 -7.22 -5.27
N THR A 236 25.50 -8.17 -5.92
CA THR A 236 25.42 -9.61 -5.60
C THR A 236 25.62 -9.91 -4.11
N LYS A 237 26.57 -9.24 -3.44
CA LYS A 237 26.83 -9.41 -2.01
C LYS A 237 25.67 -8.88 -1.14
N TYR A 238 25.09 -7.74 -1.51
CA TYR A 238 23.98 -7.14 -0.77
C TYR A 238 22.70 -7.97 -0.95
N ARG A 239 22.34 -8.32 -2.19
CA ARG A 239 21.24 -9.25 -2.51
C ARG A 239 21.38 -10.57 -1.73
N LYS A 240 22.59 -11.16 -1.70
CA LYS A 240 22.86 -12.38 -0.92
C LYS A 240 22.61 -12.19 0.58
N SER A 241 22.97 -11.04 1.16
CA SER A 241 22.71 -10.77 2.58
C SER A 241 21.22 -10.68 2.90
N ILE A 242 20.42 -10.10 1.99
CA ILE A 242 18.95 -10.07 2.08
C ILE A 242 18.40 -11.49 2.04
N TYR A 243 18.80 -12.29 1.05
CA TYR A 243 18.32 -13.67 0.92
C TYR A 243 18.70 -14.53 2.13
N LEU A 244 19.89 -14.36 2.70
CA LEU A 244 20.29 -15.07 3.92
C LEU A 244 19.45 -14.67 5.13
N ALA A 245 18.94 -13.44 5.19
CA ALA A 245 18.13 -12.94 6.29
C ALA A 245 16.64 -13.35 6.22
N ILE A 246 16.17 -13.91 5.10
CA ILE A 246 14.79 -14.41 4.96
C ILE A 246 14.51 -15.49 6.01
N THR A 247 13.38 -15.38 6.70
CA THR A 247 12.94 -16.37 7.70
C THR A 247 12.67 -17.72 7.05
N PRO A 248 12.87 -18.85 7.76
CA PRO A 248 12.68 -20.18 7.19
C PRO A 248 11.33 -20.36 6.48
N GLU A 249 10.26 -19.82 7.05
CA GLU A 249 8.89 -19.96 6.58
C GLU A 249 8.66 -19.19 5.27
N PHE A 250 9.41 -18.11 5.02
CA PHE A 250 9.35 -17.29 3.81
C PHE A 250 10.34 -17.71 2.70
N ARG A 251 11.18 -18.73 2.93
CA ARG A 251 12.14 -19.22 1.91
C ARG A 251 11.51 -19.47 0.53
N PRO A 252 10.29 -20.05 0.41
CA PRO A 252 9.68 -20.27 -0.90
C PRO A 252 9.29 -18.99 -1.65
N ILE A 253 9.22 -17.83 -0.99
CA ILE A 253 8.97 -16.51 -1.62
C ILE A 253 10.25 -15.84 -2.14
N GLN A 254 11.44 -16.36 -1.80
CA GLN A 254 12.71 -15.77 -2.26
C GLN A 254 12.76 -15.59 -3.79
N ARG A 255 12.16 -16.51 -4.57
CA ARG A 255 12.10 -16.39 -6.03
C ARG A 255 11.25 -15.21 -6.51
N TRP A 256 10.18 -14.85 -5.81
CA TRP A 256 9.41 -13.64 -6.08
C TRP A 256 10.28 -12.39 -5.88
N ILE A 257 11.01 -12.32 -4.77
CA ILE A 257 11.91 -11.20 -4.49
C ILE A 257 12.99 -11.07 -5.58
N GLN A 258 13.61 -12.19 -5.98
CA GLN A 258 14.66 -12.20 -7.01
C GLN A 258 14.17 -11.70 -8.37
N THR A 259 13.01 -12.19 -8.81
CA THR A 259 12.42 -11.83 -10.11
C THR A 259 11.93 -10.40 -10.12
N LEU A 260 11.31 -9.93 -9.03
CA LEU A 260 10.92 -8.53 -8.90
C LEU A 260 12.14 -7.61 -8.91
N ILE A 261 13.21 -7.90 -8.15
CA ILE A 261 14.43 -7.09 -8.18
C ILE A 261 14.97 -6.96 -9.61
N TYR A 262 14.93 -8.05 -10.40
CA TYR A 262 15.38 -8.01 -11.79
C TYR A 262 14.56 -7.07 -12.66
N ILE A 263 13.24 -7.03 -12.50
CA ILE A 263 12.37 -6.09 -13.24
C ILE A 263 12.70 -4.64 -12.90
N PHE A 264 13.09 -4.34 -11.66
CA PHE A 264 13.51 -2.99 -11.29
C PHE A 264 14.99 -2.68 -11.62
N ASP A 265 15.79 -3.70 -11.97
CA ASP A 265 17.22 -3.60 -12.36
C ASP A 265 17.39 -3.42 -13.88
N ASP A 266 16.41 -3.86 -14.67
CA ASP A 266 16.46 -3.88 -16.13
C ASP A 266 16.25 -2.49 -16.74
N MET A 267 17.37 -1.77 -16.85
CA MET A 267 17.52 -0.47 -17.51
C MET A 267 18.09 -0.66 -18.93
N GLU A 268 17.50 -1.52 -19.75
CA GLU A 268 17.78 -1.48 -21.20
C GLU A 268 17.01 -0.31 -21.82
N SER A 269 17.77 0.67 -22.32
CA SER A 269 17.31 1.94 -22.89
C SER A 269 17.06 1.82 -24.40
N PRO A 270 15.80 1.86 -24.87
CA PRO A 270 15.43 2.35 -26.19
C PRO A 270 15.13 3.86 -26.13
N ASP A 271 15.16 4.48 -27.31
CA ASP A 271 15.26 5.94 -27.54
C ASP A 271 14.07 6.80 -27.05
N ALA A 272 13.07 6.23 -26.38
CA ALA A 272 11.91 6.92 -25.81
C ALA A 272 11.72 6.53 -24.34
N TRP A 273 12.35 7.29 -23.44
CA TRP A 273 12.30 7.04 -22.00
C TRP A 273 10.89 7.31 -21.43
N ASP A 274 10.15 6.25 -21.10
CA ASP A 274 8.90 6.33 -20.34
C ASP A 274 9.20 6.27 -18.84
N GLU A 275 9.18 7.43 -18.18
CA GLU A 275 9.40 7.53 -16.75
C GLU A 275 8.27 6.85 -15.94
N ASP A 276 7.04 6.75 -16.45
CA ASP A 276 5.89 6.19 -15.72
C ASP A 276 6.02 4.70 -15.48
N THR A 277 6.67 4.01 -16.42
CA THR A 277 6.81 2.55 -16.39
C THR A 277 8.26 2.07 -16.42
N LEU A 278 9.24 2.97 -16.29
CA LEU A 278 10.67 2.67 -16.55
C LEU A 278 10.83 1.96 -17.90
N ASN A 279 10.38 2.61 -18.97
CA ASN A 279 10.41 2.09 -20.34
C ASN A 279 9.64 0.75 -20.51
N GLY A 280 8.45 0.69 -19.94
CA GLY A 280 7.57 -0.47 -19.99
C GLY A 280 8.03 -1.62 -19.11
N THR A 281 9.11 -1.48 -18.33
CA THR A 281 9.69 -2.55 -17.52
C THR A 281 8.91 -2.78 -16.22
N VAL A 282 8.49 -1.71 -15.55
CA VAL A 282 7.72 -1.78 -14.29
C VAL A 282 6.24 -1.48 -14.55
N THR A 283 5.51 -2.50 -15.00
CA THR A 283 4.05 -2.48 -15.12
C THR A 283 3.40 -3.47 -14.16
N TYR A 284 2.10 -3.33 -13.91
CA TYR A 284 1.34 -4.30 -13.11
C TYR A 284 1.43 -5.71 -13.72
N GLU A 285 1.31 -5.80 -15.04
CA GLU A 285 1.32 -7.05 -15.78
C GLU A 285 2.68 -7.77 -15.65
N LYS A 286 3.78 -7.02 -15.80
CA LYS A 286 5.14 -7.57 -15.61
C LYS A 286 5.40 -7.94 -14.15
N PHE A 287 4.94 -7.13 -13.19
CA PHE A 287 5.05 -7.45 -11.76
C PHE A 287 4.36 -8.78 -11.42
N MET A 288 3.13 -8.98 -11.88
CA MET A 288 2.38 -10.22 -11.67
C MET A 288 3.03 -11.41 -12.38
N ALA A 289 3.49 -11.23 -13.62
CA ALA A 289 4.19 -12.27 -14.35
C ALA A 289 5.51 -12.69 -13.66
N ALA A 290 6.26 -11.75 -13.07
CA ALA A 290 7.52 -12.03 -12.36
C ALA A 290 7.33 -13.04 -11.23
N ILE A 291 6.24 -12.87 -10.47
CA ILE A 291 5.90 -13.72 -9.34
C ILE A 291 5.10 -14.97 -9.75
N GLY A 292 4.89 -15.18 -11.05
CA GLY A 292 4.22 -16.36 -11.61
C GLY A 292 2.70 -16.32 -11.50
N GLU A 293 2.11 -15.13 -11.36
CA GLU A 293 0.68 -14.93 -11.12
C GLU A 293 -0.03 -14.32 -12.33
N ASN A 294 -1.31 -14.66 -12.50
CA ASN A 294 -2.11 -14.12 -13.58
C ASN A 294 -2.46 -12.63 -13.30
N PRO A 295 -2.13 -11.70 -14.22
CA PRO A 295 -2.47 -10.29 -14.07
C PRO A 295 -3.95 -9.99 -14.29
N ARG A 296 -4.75 -10.92 -14.83
CA ARG A 296 -6.17 -10.64 -15.10
C ARG A 296 -6.93 -10.35 -13.81
N ILE A 297 -7.64 -9.22 -13.80
CA ILE A 297 -8.59 -8.85 -12.75
C ILE A 297 -9.98 -8.81 -13.38
N THR A 298 -10.83 -9.77 -13.03
CA THR A 298 -12.16 -9.93 -13.62
C THR A 298 -13.05 -8.70 -13.49
N LEU A 299 -12.86 -7.89 -12.44
CA LEU A 299 -13.58 -6.64 -12.20
C LEU A 299 -13.25 -5.50 -13.18
N LEU A 300 -12.16 -5.65 -13.94
CA LEU A 300 -11.73 -4.72 -14.97
C LEU A 300 -12.06 -5.25 -16.37
N ASP A 301 -12.61 -6.45 -16.50
CA ASP A 301 -13.06 -6.98 -17.78
C ASP A 301 -14.25 -6.12 -18.28
N GLY A 302 -14.15 -5.56 -19.49
CA GLY A 302 -15.21 -4.75 -20.11
C GLY A 302 -15.03 -3.22 -20.04
N GLN A 303 -13.91 -2.72 -19.52
CA GLN A 303 -13.53 -1.29 -19.58
C GLN A 303 -12.45 -0.98 -20.64
N ALA A 304 -12.31 -1.85 -21.64
CA ALA A 304 -11.37 -1.67 -22.76
C ALA A 304 -11.98 -0.85 -23.89
#